data_AF-A0A1I7FCS9-F1
#
_entry.id   AF-A0A1I7FCS9-F1
#
_cell.length_a   1.000
_cell.length_b   1.000
_cell.length_c   1.000
_cell.angle_alpha   90.00
_cell.angle_beta   90.00
_cell.angle_gamma   90.00
#
_symmetry.space_group_name_H-M   'P 1'
#
loop_
_entity.id
_entity.type
_entity.pdbx_description
1 polymer ?
#
loop_
_entity_poly.entity_id
_entity_poly.type
_entity_poly.pdbx_seq_one_letter_code
_entity_poly.pdbx_strand_id
1 'polypeptide(L)' 'MKQPKLRQLTHRAQNGDQDAIVQIIQRLMPLIKKYSHHNEDDEVELMLWVTQAVRRYKPNTTWGRDELRRWQERSR' A
#
# COMPACT_ATOMS: atom_id res chain seq x y z
N MET A 1 17.27 16.50 -5.45
CA MET A 1 17.44 15.21 -4.74
C MET A 1 16.61 14.15 -5.46
N LYS A 2 17.16 12.97 -5.77
CA LYS A 2 16.39 11.90 -6.43
C LYS A 2 15.40 11.30 -5.42
N GLN A 3 14.11 11.30 -5.76
CA GLN A 3 13.10 10.66 -4.94
C GLN A 3 13.42 9.15 -4.80
N PRO A 4 13.38 8.56 -3.58
CA PRO A 4 13.65 7.14 -3.38
C PRO A 4 12.71 6.29 -4.24
N LYS A 5 13.20 5.21 -4.85
CA LYS A 5 12.33 4.31 -5.63
C LYS A 5 11.32 3.65 -4.68
N LEU A 6 10.12 3.34 -5.18
CA LEU A 6 9.09 2.69 -4.37
C LEU A 6 9.61 1.41 -3.69
N ARG A 7 10.37 0.58 -4.43
CA ARG A 7 11.05 -0.60 -3.90
C ARG A 7 11.96 -0.32 -2.69
N GLN A 8 12.69 0.80 -2.71
CA GLN A 8 13.56 1.19 -1.59
C GLN A 8 12.74 1.62 -0.38
N LEU A 9 11.66 2.38 -0.58
CA LEU A 9 10.73 2.74 0.49
C LEU A 9 10.07 1.50 1.09
N THR A 10 9.63 0.54 0.27
CA THR A 10 9.06 -0.72 0.74
C THR A 10 10.03 -1.48 1.62
N HIS A 11 11.30 -1.60 1.21
CA HIS A 11 12.31 -2.28 2.01
C HIS A 11 12.58 -1.56 3.35
N ARG A 12 12.71 -0.23 3.33
CA ARG A 12 12.87 0.58 4.55
C ARG A 12 11.67 0.41 5.49
N ALA A 13 10.46 0.51 4.96
CA ALA A 13 9.21 0.35 5.71
C ALA A 13 9.11 -1.04 6.37
N GLN A 14 9.52 -2.10 5.67
CA GLN A 14 9.56 -3.46 6.20
C GLN A 14 10.59 -3.63 7.31
N ASN A 15 11.65 -2.82 7.33
CA ASN A 15 12.66 -2.78 8.39
C ASN A 15 12.27 -1.86 9.56
N GLY A 16 11.03 -1.34 9.60
CA GLY A 16 10.50 -0.56 10.72
C GLY A 16 10.53 0.97 10.54
N ASP A 17 11.04 1.48 9.42
CA ASP A 17 11.07 2.91 9.10
C ASP A 17 9.66 3.45 8.82
N GLN A 18 9.07 4.14 9.80
CA GLN A 18 7.73 4.71 9.68
C GLN A 18 7.66 5.86 8.67
N ASP A 19 8.74 6.64 8.50
CA ASP A 19 8.79 7.73 7.53
C ASP A 19 8.72 7.19 6.09
N ALA A 20 9.26 5.99 5.87
CA ALA A 20 9.12 5.30 4.59
C ALA A 20 7.66 4.90 4.30
N ILE A 21 6.88 4.51 5.32
CA ILE A 21 5.44 4.24 5.18
C ILE A 21 4.69 5.52 4.83
N VAL A 22 4.95 6.62 5.55
CA VAL A 22 4.35 7.93 5.28
C VAL A 22 4.62 8.38 3.84
N GLN A 23 5.85 8.22 3.35
CA GLN A 23 6.19 8.56 1.96
C GLN A 23 5.46 7.68 0.93
N ILE A 24 5.23 6.40 1.24
CA ILE A 24 4.44 5.52 0.37
C ILE A 24 2.99 5.98 0.34
N ILE A 25 2.39 6.25 1.50
CA ILE A 25 1.00 6.74 1.60
C ILE A 25 0.85 8.04 0.83
N GLN A 26 1.74 9.02 1.05
CA GLN A 26 1.72 10.30 0.34
C GLN A 26 1.74 10.15 -1.19
N ARG A 27 2.52 9.20 -1.72
CA ARG A 27 2.53 8.91 -3.17
C ARG A 27 1.25 8.26 -3.67
N LEU A 28 0.60 7.49 -2.82
CA LEU A 28 -0.65 6.81 -3.14
C LEU A 28 -1.89 7.65 -2.82
N MET A 29 -1.76 8.79 -2.14
CA MET A 29 -2.90 9.67 -1.79
C MET A 29 -3.81 10.00 -2.98
N PRO A 30 -3.32 10.31 -4.20
CA PRO A 30 -4.21 10.53 -5.34
C PRO A 30 -5.11 9.33 -5.67
N LEU A 31 -4.59 8.11 -5.48
CA LEU A 31 -5.34 6.87 -5.69
C LEU A 31 -6.27 6.60 -4.50
N ILE A 32 -5.80 6.79 -3.27
CA ILE A 32 -6.59 6.64 -2.05
C ILE A 32 -7.82 7.55 -2.14
N LYS A 33 -7.64 8.84 -2.42
CA LYS A 33 -8.72 9.81 -2.61
C LYS A 33 -9.70 9.44 -3.73
N LYS A 34 -9.17 8.86 -4.82
CA LYS A 34 -10.00 8.41 -5.95
C LYS A 34 -10.92 7.25 -5.53
N TYR A 35 -10.44 6.34 -4.70
CA TYR A 35 -11.16 5.13 -4.32
C TYR A 35 -11.90 5.23 -2.97
N SER A 36 -11.61 6.25 -2.16
CA SER A 36 -12.36 6.58 -0.96
C SER A 36 -13.63 7.37 -1.23
N HIS A 37 -13.88 7.77 -2.50
CA HIS A 37 -15.03 8.61 -2.86
C HIS A 37 -15.17 9.89 -2.02
N HIS A 38 -14.04 10.45 -1.54
CA HIS A 38 -13.99 11.60 -0.62
C HIS A 38 -14.65 11.37 0.75
N ASN A 39 -14.81 10.10 1.17
CA ASN A 39 -15.16 9.73 2.53
C ASN A 39 -13.89 9.57 3.38
N GLU A 40 -13.83 10.27 4.52
CA GLU A 40 -12.66 10.26 5.41
C GLU A 40 -12.40 8.90 6.08
N ASP A 41 -13.46 8.16 6.44
CA ASP A 41 -13.34 6.82 7.03
C ASP A 41 -12.77 5.83 6.02
N ASP A 42 -13.23 5.90 4.76
CA ASP A 42 -12.71 5.07 3.66
C ASP A 42 -11.25 5.44 3.34
N GLU A 43 -10.86 6.72 3.45
CA GLU A 43 -9.45 7.13 3.32
C GLU A 43 -8.58 6.49 4.39
N VAL A 44 -9.03 6.51 5.65
CA VAL A 44 -8.32 5.89 6.78
C VAL A 44 -8.21 4.38 6.59
N GLU A 45 -9.29 3.72 6.18
CA GLU A 45 -9.29 2.28 5.92
C GLU A 45 -8.32 1.91 4.79
N LEU A 46 -8.32 2.67 3.68
CA LEU A 46 -7.39 2.46 2.56
C LEU A 46 -5.94 2.71 2.97
N MET A 47 -5.66 3.75 3.77
CA MET A 47 -4.31 4.00 4.30
C MET A 47 -3.82 2.84 5.19
N LEU A 48 -4.70 2.30 6.04
CA LEU A 48 -4.40 1.13 6.86
C LEU A 48 -4.15 -0.11 6.00
N TRP A 49 -4.99 -0.33 4.99
CA TRP A 49 -4.84 -1.45 4.05
C TRP A 49 -3.50 -1.38 3.31
N VAL A 50 -3.13 -0.20 2.78
CA VAL A 50 -1.84 0.04 2.12
C VAL A 50 -0.68 -0.27 3.08
N THR A 51 -0.77 0.18 4.33
CA THR A 51 0.25 -0.08 5.35
C THR A 51 0.45 -1.58 5.58
N GLN A 52 -0.63 -2.34 5.72
CA GLN A 52 -0.59 -3.79 5.87
C GLN A 52 -0.08 -4.49 4.61
N ALA A 53 -0.45 -4.01 3.42
CA ALA A 53 0.03 -4.54 2.15
C ALA A 53 1.55 -4.37 2.01
N VAL A 54 2.09 -3.19 2.34
CA VAL A 54 3.55 -2.93 2.34
C VAL A 54 4.29 -3.89 3.27
N ARG A 55 3.77 -4.13 4.48
CA ARG A 55 4.39 -5.06 5.45
C ARG A 55 4.38 -6.51 4.96
N ARG A 56 3.34 -6.93 4.25
CA ARG A 56 3.18 -8.31 3.75
C ARG A 56 3.81 -8.55 2.38
N TYR A 57 4.12 -7.49 1.64
CA TYR A 57 4.65 -7.56 0.29
C TYR A 57 5.94 -8.39 0.21
N LYS A 58 5.96 -9.40 -0.66
CA LYS A 58 7.15 -10.21 -0.95
C LYS A 58 7.63 -9.95 -2.37
N PRO A 59 8.82 -9.33 -2.58
CA PRO A 59 9.34 -9.11 -3.91
C PRO A 59 9.61 -10.44 -4.64
N ASN A 60 9.50 -10.43 -5.98
CA ASN A 60 9.73 -11.60 -6.85
C ASN A 60 8.78 -12.79 -6.61
N THR A 61 7.56 -12.52 -6.15
CA THR A 61 6.52 -13.54 -5.98
C THR A 61 5.26 -13.17 -6.76
N THR A 62 4.36 -14.13 -6.95
CA THR A 62 3.01 -13.90 -7.49
C THR A 62 2.07 -13.20 -6.49
N TRP A 63 2.57 -12.77 -5.33
CA TRP A 63 1.77 -12.32 -4.19
C TRP A 63 0.71 -11.27 -4.55
N GLY A 64 1.02 -10.26 -5.36
CA GLY A 64 0.03 -9.27 -5.77
C GLY A 64 -1.10 -9.86 -6.63
N ARG A 65 -0.79 -10.83 -7.49
CA ARG A 65 -1.80 -11.57 -8.28
C ARG A 65 -2.60 -12.52 -7.37
N ASP A 66 -1.94 -13.19 -6.44
CA ASP A 66 -2.58 -14.15 -5.52
C ASP A 66 -3.47 -13.45 -4.49
N GLU A 67 -3.12 -12.24 -4.04
CA GLU A 67 -3.95 -11.42 -3.16
C GLU A 67 -5.18 -10.91 -3.89
N LEU A 68 -5.01 -10.41 -5.12
CA LEU A 68 -6.13 -9.98 -5.97
C LEU A 68 -7.10 -11.13 -6.23
N ARG A 69 -6.58 -12.32 -6.58
CA ARG A 69 -7.40 -13.52 -6.79
C ARG A 69 -8.19 -13.90 -5.54
N ARG A 70 -7.53 -13.92 -4.37
CA ARG A 70 -8.17 -14.21 -3.08
C ARG A 70 -9.21 -13.18 -2.65
N TRP A 71 -9.09 -11.94 -3.10
CA TRP A 71 -10.12 -10.92 -2.88
C TRP A 71 -11.32 -11.16 -3.80
N GLN A 72 -11.08 -11.40 -5.09
CA GLN A 72 -12.14 -11.72 -6.06
C GLN A 72 -12.92 -12.99 -5.68
N GLU A 73 -12.25 -14.01 -5.16
CA GLU A 73 -12.88 -15.25 -4.67
C GLU A 73 -13.75 -15.02 -3.42
N ARG A 74 -13.45 -14.00 -2.60
CA ARG A 74 -14.21 -13.69 -1.36
C ARG A 74 -15.40 -12.76 -1.59
N SER A 75 -15.35 -11.94 -2.62
CA SER A 75 -16.39 -10.96 -2.96
C SER A 75 -17.48 -11.54 -3.89
N ARG A 76 -17.54 -12.86 -4.01
CA ARG A 76 -18.46 -13.61 -4.88
C ARG A 76 -19.42 -14.43 -4.02
#